data_AF-A0A699YJ50-F1
#
_entry.id   AF-A0A699YJ50-F1
#
_cell.length_a   1.000
_cell.length_b   1.000
_cell.length_c   1.000
_cell.angle_alpha   90.00
_cell.angle_beta   90.00
_cell.angle_gamma   90.00
#
_symmetry.space_group_name_H-M   'P 1'
#
loop_
_entity.id
_entity.type
_entity.pdbx_description
1 polymer ?
#
loop_
_entity_poly.entity_id
_entity_poly.type
_entity_poly.pdbx_seq_one_letter_code
_entity_poly.pdbx_strand_id
1 'polypeptide(L)'
;MMVFAFGMLCALIAAWLWVTTATYLEMAVSTTHSIIGAIMGFGLVYGGSQAIVWDRVTTKFPYREGLTPIVIAWFTSPILSGAVAAFLLTLNRVFILRRANSTLLALIFLPPLVTLTIFINVFFGARATLAWSDDKAAWVAICVAGACGLLTIPLVLILRRRLAIHVNK
;
A
#
# COMPACT_ATOMS: atom_id res chain seq x y z
N MET A 1 33.31 3.05 -9.92
CA MET A 1 32.23 4.00 -9.57
C MET A 1 31.40 4.42 -10.80
N MET A 2 32.03 4.84 -11.91
CA MET A 2 31.30 5.22 -13.14
C MET A 2 30.44 4.10 -13.75
N VAL A 3 30.93 2.85 -13.81
CA VAL A 3 30.18 1.73 -14.41
C VAL A 3 28.86 1.45 -13.68
N PHE A 4 28.85 1.54 -12.35
CA PHE A 4 27.62 1.39 -11.56
C PHE A 4 26.63 2.52 -11.86
N ALA A 5 27.09 3.77 -11.93
CA ALA A 5 26.22 4.91 -12.24
C ALA A 5 25.59 4.78 -13.64
N PHE A 6 26.38 4.42 -14.66
CA PHE A 6 25.85 4.16 -16.01
C PHE A 6 24.92 2.94 -16.03
N GLY A 7 25.24 1.88 -15.29
CA GLY A 7 24.37 0.71 -15.14
C GLY A 7 23.00 1.05 -14.55
N MET A 8 22.97 1.86 -13.49
CA MET A 8 21.72 2.34 -12.89
C MET A 8 20.95 3.27 -13.84
N LEU A 9 21.64 4.13 -14.61
CA LEU A 9 21.00 4.94 -15.65
C LEU A 9 20.38 4.06 -16.75
N CYS A 10 21.09 3.05 -17.23
CA CYS A 10 20.56 2.08 -18.19
C CYS A 10 19.35 1.33 -17.64
N ALA A 11 19.38 0.92 -16.36
CA ALA A 11 18.26 0.25 -15.72
C ALA A 11 17.03 1.17 -15.63
N LEU A 12 17.21 2.45 -15.30
CA LEU A 12 16.13 3.44 -15.29
C LEU A 12 15.54 3.66 -16.69
N ILE A 13 16.38 3.82 -17.71
CA ILE A 13 15.92 3.99 -19.11
C ILE A 13 15.14 2.75 -19.57
N ALA A 14 15.65 1.55 -19.32
CA ALA A 14 14.98 0.30 -19.70
C ALA A 14 13.63 0.15 -19.00
N ALA A 15 13.56 0.40 -17.69
CA ALA A 15 12.31 0.35 -16.94
C ALA A 15 11.32 1.44 -17.40
N TRP A 16 11.80 2.66 -17.67
CA TRP A 16 10.98 3.76 -18.18
C TRP A 16 10.38 3.44 -19.55
N LEU A 17 11.19 2.94 -20.50
CA LEU A 17 10.72 2.53 -21.82
C LEU A 17 9.63 1.47 -21.70
N TRP A 18 9.89 0.40 -20.92
CA TRP A 18 8.93 -0.67 -20.74
C TRP A 18 7.62 -0.20 -20.10
N VAL A 19 7.70 0.53 -18.98
CA VAL A 19 6.51 1.03 -18.28
C VAL A 19 5.72 2.03 -19.13
N THR A 20 6.40 2.88 -19.91
CA THR A 20 5.75 3.85 -20.81
C THR A 20 5.04 3.14 -21.96
N THR A 21 5.70 2.15 -22.58
CA THR A 21 5.07 1.31 -23.62
C THR A 21 3.88 0.54 -23.06
N ALA A 22 4.00 -0.07 -21.89
CA ALA A 22 2.89 -0.77 -21.24
C ALA A 22 1.72 0.17 -20.91
N THR A 23 2.01 1.40 -20.46
CA THR A 23 0.98 2.42 -20.21
C THR A 23 0.27 2.84 -21.50
N TYR A 24 1.03 3.03 -22.59
CA TYR A 24 0.46 3.33 -23.92
C TYR A 24 -0.45 2.19 -24.43
N LEU A 25 -0.11 0.94 -24.10
CA LEU A 25 -0.90 -0.24 -24.44
C LEU A 25 -1.99 -0.59 -23.40
N GLU A 26 -2.22 0.28 -22.40
CA GLU A 26 -3.20 0.09 -21.33
C GLU A 26 -3.01 -1.21 -20.51
N MET A 27 -1.78 -1.71 -20.45
CA MET A 27 -1.43 -2.92 -19.69
C MET A 27 -1.10 -2.58 -18.23
N ALA A 28 -1.80 -3.22 -17.29
CA ALA A 28 -1.49 -3.12 -15.87
C ALA A 28 -0.21 -3.92 -15.52
N VAL A 29 0.95 -3.25 -15.53
CA VAL A 29 2.26 -3.85 -15.21
C VAL A 29 2.83 -3.36 -13.86
N SER A 30 3.70 -4.16 -13.27
CA SER A 30 4.42 -3.81 -12.03
C SER A 30 5.67 -2.98 -12.31
N THR A 31 5.67 -1.71 -11.90
CA THR A 31 6.84 -0.82 -12.01
C THR A 31 8.01 -1.32 -11.15
N THR A 32 7.71 -1.91 -9.99
CA THR A 32 8.70 -2.52 -9.08
C THR A 32 9.43 -3.69 -9.73
N HIS A 33 8.71 -4.61 -10.39
CA HIS A 33 9.35 -5.73 -11.11
C HIS A 33 10.17 -5.23 -12.30
N SER A 34 9.68 -4.20 -12.97
CA SER A 34 10.33 -3.62 -14.14
C SER A 34 11.72 -3.07 -13.79
N ILE A 35 11.82 -2.25 -12.74
CA ILE A 35 13.11 -1.68 -12.32
C ILE A 35 14.04 -2.72 -11.69
N ILE A 36 13.52 -3.63 -10.85
CA ILE A 36 14.34 -4.71 -10.25
C ILE A 36 14.89 -5.63 -11.35
N GLY A 37 14.06 -6.01 -12.33
CA GLY A 37 14.47 -6.81 -13.48
C GLY A 37 15.55 -6.12 -14.32
N ALA A 38 15.41 -4.81 -14.58
CA ALA A 38 16.41 -4.04 -15.31
C ALA A 38 17.76 -3.95 -14.55
N ILE A 39 17.71 -3.75 -13.22
CA ILE A 39 18.91 -3.76 -12.36
C ILE A 39 19.58 -5.15 -12.39
N MET A 40 18.79 -6.22 -12.31
CA MET A 40 19.32 -7.59 -12.43
C MET A 40 19.97 -7.83 -13.80
N GLY A 41 19.34 -7.39 -14.88
CA GLY A 41 19.89 -7.49 -16.23
C GLY A 41 21.26 -6.82 -16.35
N PHE A 42 21.39 -5.58 -15.85
CA PHE A 42 22.68 -4.90 -15.75
C PHE A 42 23.68 -5.69 -14.91
N GLY A 43 23.29 -6.14 -13.71
CA GLY A 43 24.16 -6.90 -12.81
C GLY A 43 24.71 -8.17 -13.45
N LEU A 44 23.86 -8.93 -14.13
CA LEU A 44 24.25 -10.16 -14.84
C LEU A 44 25.23 -9.88 -15.99
N VAL A 45 25.02 -8.82 -16.77
CA VAL A 45 25.92 -8.45 -17.86
C VAL A 45 27.27 -7.95 -17.34
N TYR A 46 27.27 -7.15 -16.27
CA TYR A 46 28.47 -6.55 -15.73
C TYR A 46 29.38 -7.55 -15.01
N GLY A 47 28.80 -8.39 -14.14
CA GLY A 47 29.57 -9.25 -13.25
C GLY A 47 29.02 -10.66 -13.10
N GLY A 48 28.12 -11.10 -13.98
CA GLY A 48 27.54 -12.44 -13.93
C GLY A 48 26.68 -12.68 -12.69
N SER A 49 26.44 -13.96 -12.39
CA SER A 49 25.59 -14.35 -11.25
C SER A 49 26.13 -13.85 -9.90
N GLN A 50 27.45 -13.78 -9.73
CA GLN A 50 28.06 -13.29 -8.48
C GLN A 50 27.83 -11.79 -8.21
N ALA A 51 27.43 -11.00 -9.20
CA ALA A 51 27.09 -9.59 -9.00
C ALA A 51 25.73 -9.40 -8.30
N ILE A 52 24.89 -10.44 -8.26
CA ILE A 52 23.57 -10.41 -7.63
C ILE A 52 23.65 -11.04 -6.24
N VAL A 53 23.08 -10.35 -5.26
CA VAL A 53 22.85 -10.92 -3.93
C VAL A 53 21.56 -11.74 -3.98
N TRP A 54 21.69 -13.04 -4.25
CA TRP A 54 20.54 -13.95 -4.36
C TRP A 54 19.87 -14.17 -3.00
N ASP A 55 20.65 -14.60 -2.02
CA ASP A 55 20.21 -14.82 -0.65
C ASP A 55 21.39 -14.60 0.30
N ARG A 56 21.16 -13.84 1.37
CA ARG A 56 22.14 -13.52 2.40
C ARG A 56 21.47 -13.55 3.75
N VAL A 57 22.02 -14.31 4.69
CA VAL A 57 21.49 -14.37 6.06
C VAL A 57 21.89 -13.10 6.82
N THR A 58 20.93 -12.47 7.49
CA THR A 58 21.10 -11.27 8.31
C THR A 58 20.48 -11.48 9.70
N THR A 59 21.03 -10.79 10.71
CA THR A 59 20.55 -10.84 12.11
C THR A 59 19.32 -9.97 12.40
N LYS A 60 19.00 -9.04 11.49
CA LYS A 60 17.82 -8.16 11.54
C LYS A 60 16.68 -8.74 10.72
N PHE A 61 15.44 -8.54 11.15
CA PHE A 61 14.27 -8.92 10.34
C PHE A 61 14.12 -7.98 9.13
N PRO A 62 13.86 -8.51 7.91
CA PRO A 62 13.77 -9.93 7.56
C PRO A 62 15.13 -10.63 7.61
N TYR A 63 15.20 -11.82 8.24
CA TYR A 63 16.46 -12.57 8.51
C TYR A 63 17.19 -13.05 7.24
N ARG A 64 16.67 -12.72 6.06
CA ARG A 64 17.27 -12.94 4.75
C ARG A 64 17.18 -11.65 3.95
N GLU A 65 18.28 -11.31 3.28
CA GLU A 65 18.44 -10.19 2.37
C GLU A 65 18.76 -10.69 0.96
N GLY A 66 18.55 -9.84 -0.04
CA GLY A 66 18.77 -10.16 -1.44
C GLY A 66 17.46 -10.36 -2.21
N LEU A 67 17.56 -11.06 -3.33
CA LEU A 67 16.43 -11.26 -4.25
C LEU A 67 15.38 -12.24 -3.71
N THR A 68 15.79 -13.30 -3.00
CA THR A 68 14.87 -14.32 -2.46
C THR A 68 13.72 -13.76 -1.62
N PRO A 69 13.95 -12.95 -0.56
CA PRO A 69 12.85 -12.37 0.23
C PRO A 69 11.96 -11.43 -0.60
N ILE A 70 12.51 -10.76 -1.62
CA ILE A 70 11.74 -9.90 -2.53
C ILE A 70 10.78 -10.74 -3.37
N VAL A 71 11.27 -11.83 -3.97
CA VAL A 71 10.43 -12.74 -4.77
C VAL A 71 9.36 -13.39 -3.90
N ILE A 72 9.69 -13.82 -2.69
CA ILE A 72 8.69 -14.33 -1.73
C ILE A 72 7.62 -13.27 -1.48
N ALA A 73 8.02 -12.01 -1.23
CA ALA A 73 7.09 -10.91 -0.98
C ALA A 73 6.15 -10.63 -2.17
N TRP A 74 6.59 -10.88 -3.42
CA TRP A 74 5.74 -10.70 -4.61
C TRP A 74 4.54 -11.64 -4.64
N PHE A 75 4.65 -12.83 -4.04
CA PHE A 75 3.54 -13.78 -3.93
C PHE A 75 2.79 -13.66 -2.61
N THR A 76 3.50 -13.48 -1.50
CA THR A 76 2.86 -13.41 -0.18
C THR A 76 2.04 -12.14 -0.01
N SER A 77 2.47 -11.00 -0.57
CA SER A 77 1.74 -9.73 -0.40
C SER A 77 0.35 -9.73 -1.06
N PRO A 78 0.16 -10.18 -2.32
CA PRO A 78 -1.17 -10.33 -2.92
C PRO A 78 -2.07 -11.33 -2.20
N ILE A 79 -1.51 -12.45 -1.72
CA ILE A 79 -2.28 -13.46 -0.99
C ILE A 79 -2.78 -12.91 0.34
N LEU A 80 -1.89 -12.29 1.12
CA LEU A 80 -2.25 -11.70 2.40
C LEU A 80 -3.21 -10.53 2.24
N SER A 81 -2.98 -9.65 1.25
CA SER A 81 -3.89 -8.53 0.99
C SER A 81 -5.26 -9.01 0.53
N GLY A 82 -5.32 -10.05 -0.31
CA GLY A 82 -6.57 -10.70 -0.72
C GLY A 82 -7.33 -11.32 0.46
N ALA A 83 -6.62 -12.02 1.36
CA ALA A 83 -7.21 -12.60 2.57
C ALA A 83 -7.79 -11.52 3.51
N VAL A 84 -7.02 -10.45 3.77
CA VAL A 84 -7.48 -9.31 4.60
C VAL A 84 -8.65 -8.59 3.93
N ALA A 85 -8.61 -8.36 2.62
CA ALA A 85 -9.70 -7.74 1.88
C ALA A 85 -10.99 -8.58 1.94
N ALA A 86 -10.88 -9.90 1.76
CA ALA A 86 -12.02 -10.81 1.88
C ALA A 86 -12.60 -10.83 3.30
N PHE A 87 -11.74 -10.81 4.32
CA PHE A 87 -12.16 -10.70 5.72
C PHE A 87 -12.90 -9.38 5.98
N LEU A 88 -12.33 -8.23 5.62
CA LEU A 88 -12.95 -6.91 5.79
C LEU A 88 -14.27 -6.79 5.00
N LEU A 89 -14.33 -7.31 3.78
CA LEU A 89 -15.55 -7.33 2.98
C LEU A 89 -16.64 -8.19 3.65
N THR A 90 -16.25 -9.32 4.24
CA THR A 90 -17.19 -10.19 4.97
C THR A 90 -17.75 -9.49 6.21
N LEU A 91 -16.90 -8.80 6.98
CA LEU A 91 -17.35 -7.98 8.11
C LEU A 91 -18.34 -6.90 7.62
N ASN A 92 -17.98 -6.14 6.59
CA ASN A 92 -18.87 -5.11 6.03
C ASN A 92 -20.20 -5.71 5.54
N ARG A 93 -20.18 -6.89 4.91
CA ARG A 93 -21.41 -7.57 4.46
C ARG A 93 -22.32 -7.96 5.61
N VAL A 94 -21.77 -8.56 6.67
CA VAL A 94 -22.54 -9.05 7.82
C VAL A 94 -23.04 -7.90 8.69
N PHE A 95 -22.18 -6.94 8.99
CA PHE A 95 -22.49 -5.86 9.93
C PHE A 95 -23.24 -4.71 9.27
N ILE A 96 -22.99 -4.39 7.99
CA ILE A 96 -23.55 -3.20 7.34
C ILE A 96 -24.54 -3.59 6.24
N LEU A 97 -24.06 -4.25 5.18
CA LEU A 97 -24.80 -4.35 3.92
C LEU A 97 -26.05 -5.24 3.98
N ARG A 98 -26.05 -6.29 4.80
CA ARG A 98 -27.19 -7.23 4.93
C ARG A 98 -28.23 -6.81 5.96
N ARG A 99 -28.08 -5.65 6.59
CA ARG A 99 -29.04 -5.13 7.58
C ARG A 99 -30.13 -4.32 6.86
N ALA A 100 -31.36 -4.37 7.37
CA ALA A 100 -32.49 -3.60 6.80
C ALA A 100 -32.20 -2.08 6.72
N ASN A 101 -31.45 -1.55 7.70
CA ASN A 101 -31.02 -0.14 7.75
C ASN A 101 -29.57 0.06 7.25
N SER A 102 -29.17 -0.63 6.19
CA SER A 102 -27.78 -0.65 5.67
C SER A 102 -27.22 0.75 5.39
N THR A 103 -28.03 1.65 4.83
CA THR A 103 -27.64 3.02 4.51
C THR A 103 -27.28 3.84 5.76
N LEU A 104 -28.11 3.76 6.82
CA LEU A 104 -27.84 4.46 8.06
C LEU A 104 -26.61 3.87 8.76
N LEU A 105 -26.49 2.55 8.72
CA LEU A 105 -25.39 1.85 9.37
C LEU A 105 -24.06 2.14 8.67
N ALA A 106 -24.04 2.23 7.33
CA ALA A 106 -22.88 2.64 6.57
C ALA A 106 -22.38 4.04 6.99
N LEU A 107 -23.29 4.98 7.22
CA LEU A 107 -22.96 6.30 7.72
C LEU A 107 -22.40 6.28 9.16
N ILE A 108 -22.94 5.42 10.03
CA ILE A 108 -22.45 5.28 11.41
C ILE A 108 -21.06 4.62 11.45
N PHE A 109 -20.80 3.67 10.57
CA PHE A 109 -19.51 2.97 10.47
C PHE A 109 -18.45 3.76 9.69
N LEU A 110 -18.82 4.84 8.99
CA LEU A 110 -17.88 5.65 8.21
C LEU A 110 -16.80 6.33 9.08
N PRO A 111 -17.10 7.03 10.19
CA PRO A 111 -16.09 7.62 11.05
C PRO A 111 -15.02 6.66 11.60
N PRO A 112 -15.36 5.48 12.17
CA PRO A 112 -14.33 4.55 12.65
C PRO A 112 -13.49 3.96 11.50
N LEU A 113 -14.09 3.69 10.34
CA LEU A 113 -13.34 3.19 9.17
C LEU A 113 -12.35 4.24 8.64
N VAL A 114 -12.75 5.51 8.56
CA VAL A 114 -11.87 6.61 8.17
C VAL A 114 -10.76 6.80 9.20
N THR A 115 -11.09 6.79 10.49
CA THR A 115 -10.11 6.89 11.58
C THR A 115 -9.04 5.80 11.46
N LEU A 116 -9.45 4.54 11.31
CA LEU A 116 -8.53 3.42 11.14
C LEU A 116 -7.65 3.58 9.90
N THR A 117 -8.23 3.99 8.77
CA THR A 117 -7.50 4.18 7.51
C THR A 117 -6.46 5.29 7.62
N ILE A 118 -6.82 6.43 8.19
CA ILE A 118 -5.91 7.57 8.39
C ILE A 118 -4.80 7.19 9.38
N PHE A 119 -5.13 6.49 10.47
CA PHE A 119 -4.14 6.03 11.44
C PHE A 119 -3.06 5.18 10.77
N ILE A 120 -3.46 4.15 10.01
CA ILE A 120 -2.50 3.26 9.32
C ILE A 120 -1.62 4.06 8.35
N ASN A 121 -2.21 4.93 7.52
CA ASN A 121 -1.45 5.70 6.53
C ASN A 121 -0.46 6.68 7.18
N VAL A 122 -0.88 7.42 8.20
CA VAL A 122 -0.02 8.39 8.89
C VAL A 122 1.08 7.68 9.67
N PHE A 123 0.76 6.60 10.37
CA PHE A 123 1.74 5.85 11.16
C PHE A 123 2.86 5.29 10.28
N PHE A 124 2.52 4.56 9.21
CA PHE A 124 3.53 3.98 8.33
C PHE A 124 4.21 5.03 7.44
N GLY A 125 3.49 6.06 6.97
CA GLY A 125 4.07 7.15 6.18
C GLY A 125 5.08 7.98 6.97
N ALA A 126 4.79 8.31 8.23
CA ALA A 126 5.71 9.04 9.10
C ALA A 126 7.01 8.25 9.37
N ARG A 127 6.92 6.92 9.49
CA ARG A 127 8.09 6.05 9.67
C ARG A 127 8.89 5.92 8.39
N ALA A 128 8.24 5.69 7.26
CA ALA A 128 8.90 5.42 5.99
C ALA A 128 9.51 6.68 5.35
N THR A 129 8.82 7.81 5.39
CA THR A 129 9.24 9.04 4.69
C THR A 129 9.96 10.03 5.61
N LEU A 130 9.50 10.18 6.86
CA LEU A 130 10.03 11.18 7.79
C LEU A 130 11.00 10.59 8.83
N ALA A 131 11.19 9.26 8.82
CA ALA A 131 12.04 8.53 9.76
C ALA A 131 11.77 8.88 11.24
N TRP A 132 10.51 9.15 11.59
CA TRP A 132 10.13 9.41 12.98
C TRP A 132 10.22 8.14 13.83
N SER A 133 10.53 8.31 15.12
CA SER A 133 10.45 7.22 16.10
C SER A 133 9.03 6.69 16.23
N ASP A 134 8.93 5.42 16.63
CA ASP A 134 7.64 4.72 16.73
C ASP A 134 6.67 5.44 17.69
N ASP A 135 7.17 5.96 18.81
CA ASP A 135 6.37 6.71 19.78
C ASP A 135 5.80 8.00 19.18
N LYS A 136 6.64 8.79 18.49
CA LYS A 136 6.23 10.05 17.87
C LYS A 136 5.24 9.79 16.74
N ALA A 137 5.52 8.78 15.89
CA ALA A 137 4.65 8.40 14.79
C ALA A 137 3.28 7.93 15.30
N ALA A 138 3.24 7.11 16.35
CA ALA A 138 1.99 6.62 16.94
C ALA A 138 1.14 7.77 17.51
N TRP A 139 1.74 8.65 18.31
CA TRP A 139 1.02 9.78 18.90
C TRP A 139 0.44 10.71 17.84
N VAL A 140 1.23 11.08 16.83
CA VAL A 140 0.74 11.95 15.75
C VAL A 140 -0.34 11.25 14.93
N ALA A 141 -0.17 9.96 14.62
CA ALA A 141 -1.17 9.20 13.88
C ALA A 141 -2.52 9.14 14.62
N ILE A 142 -2.52 8.93 15.94
CA ILE A 142 -3.75 8.93 16.76
C ILE A 142 -4.44 10.30 16.71
N CYS A 143 -3.67 11.39 16.92
CA CYS A 143 -4.23 12.74 16.91
C CYS A 143 -4.83 13.10 15.56
N VAL A 144 -4.12 12.83 14.46
CA VAL A 144 -4.59 13.13 13.09
C VAL A 144 -5.78 12.25 12.73
N ALA A 145 -5.72 10.95 13.02
CA ALA A 145 -6.81 10.03 12.76
C ALA A 145 -8.08 10.40 13.53
N GLY A 146 -7.96 10.72 14.82
CA GLY A 146 -9.07 11.16 15.66
C GLY A 146 -9.68 12.47 15.16
N ALA A 147 -8.86 13.47 14.81
CA ALA A 147 -9.33 14.73 14.26
C ALA A 147 -10.09 14.51 12.93
N CYS A 148 -9.51 13.76 11.99
CA CYS A 148 -10.17 13.43 10.72
C CYS A 148 -11.46 12.63 10.95
N GLY A 149 -11.47 11.66 11.86
CA GLY A 149 -12.66 10.91 12.25
C GLY A 149 -13.78 11.81 12.78
N LEU A 150 -13.46 12.73 13.68
CA LEU A 150 -14.43 13.69 14.21
C LEU A 150 -14.98 14.62 13.11
N LEU A 151 -14.14 15.05 12.16
CA LEU A 151 -14.56 15.86 11.02
C LEU A 151 -15.53 15.13 10.08
N THR A 152 -15.55 13.80 10.07
CA THR A 152 -16.54 13.04 9.31
C THR A 152 -17.92 13.02 9.96
N ILE A 153 -18.05 13.34 11.25
CA ILE A 153 -19.34 13.31 11.96
C ILE A 153 -20.33 14.36 11.42
N PRO A 154 -19.95 15.65 11.21
CA PRO A 154 -20.81 16.62 10.56
C PRO A 154 -21.29 16.18 9.17
N LEU A 155 -20.39 15.55 8.38
CA LEU A 155 -20.74 15.02 7.06
C LEU A 155 -21.79 13.91 7.17
N VAL A 156 -21.62 12.99 8.11
CA VAL A 156 -22.60 11.94 8.42
C VAL A 156 -23.96 12.53 8.79
N LEU A 157 -24.01 13.58 9.61
CA LEU A 157 -25.25 14.26 9.98
C LEU A 157 -25.94 14.92 8.77
N ILE A 158 -25.17 15.57 7.88
CA ILE A 158 -25.69 16.18 6.65
C ILE A 158 -26.25 15.11 5.70
N LEU A 159 -25.49 14.04 5.47
CA LEU A 159 -25.90 12.93 4.59
C LEU A 159 -27.15 12.23 5.14
N ARG A 160 -27.21 12.00 6.45
CA ARG A 160 -28.39 11.43 7.11
C ARG A 160 -29.65 12.28 6.88
N ARG A 161 -29.53 13.61 6.98
CA ARG A 161 -30.64 14.53 6.72
C ARG A 161 -31.11 14.45 5.26
N ARG A 162 -30.19 14.35 4.30
CA ARG A 162 -30.54 14.24 2.87
C ARG A 162 -31.19 12.90 2.52
N LEU A 163 -30.73 11.81 3.10
CA LEU A 163 -31.28 10.47 2.87
C LEU A 163 -32.70 10.29 3.44
N ALA A 164 -32.98 10.91 4.60
CA ALA A 164 -34.32 10.91 5.17
C ALA A 164 -35.38 11.56 4.24
N ILE A 165 -34.96 12.47 3.35
CA ILE A 165 -35.84 13.15 2.39
C ILE A 165 -36.18 12.24 1.19
N HIS A 166 -35.35 11.24 0.86
CA HIS A 166 -35.56 10.36 -0.28
C HIS A 166 -36.22 9.02 0.07
N VAL A 167 -36.07 8.51 1.30
CA VAL A 167 -36.70 7.26 1.74
C VAL A 167 -38.20 7.42 2.06
N ASN A 168 -38.66 8.66 2.23
CA ASN A 168 -40.06 9.00 2.58
C ASN A 168 -40.91 9.45 1.37
N LYS A 169 -40.44 9.21 0.14
CA LYS A 169 -41.20 9.34 -1.11
C LYS A 169 -41.40 7.95 -1.71
#